data_AF-A0A920YPV9-F1
#
_entry.id   AF-A0A920YPV9-F1
#
_cell.length_a   1.000
_cell.length_b   1.000
_cell.length_c   1.000
_cell.angle_alpha   90.00
_cell.angle_beta   90.00
_cell.angle_gamma   90.00
#
_symmetry.space_group_name_H-M   'P 1'
#
loop_
_entity.id
_entity.type
_entity.pdbx_description
1 polymer ?
#
loop_
_entity_poly.entity_id
_entity_poly.type
_entity_poly.pdbx_seq_one_letter_code
_entity_poly.pdbx_strand_id
1 'polypeptide(L)'
;MSDFEWYMPQDELSVHVGINHRIGLIYKQGMVPSLIRLGKKHTRLFWKECGFTYYNPRPGTKIRFGNARWNPELNCYCYPSRKYLIPMKFNDPKIYGIVVEGVPKPEKPKKSKKKST
;
A
#
# COMPACT_ATOMS: atom_id res chain seq x y z
N MET A 1 -23.76 -6.93 -3.40
CA MET A 1 -22.58 -6.06 -3.57
C MET A 1 -21.62 -6.85 -4.43
N SER A 2 -21.43 -6.46 -5.70
CA SER A 2 -20.76 -7.34 -6.66
C SER A 2 -19.29 -7.56 -6.29
N ASP A 3 -18.85 -8.81 -6.38
CA ASP A 3 -17.49 -9.31 -6.10
C ASP A 3 -16.44 -8.81 -7.13
N PHE A 4 -16.68 -7.64 -7.70
CA PHE A 4 -16.17 -7.22 -9.00
C PHE A 4 -15.22 -6.03 -8.84
N GLU A 5 -14.07 -6.21 -8.16
CA GLU A 5 -12.94 -5.25 -8.31
C GLU A 5 -11.58 -5.72 -7.76
N TRP A 6 -11.41 -7.00 -7.43
CA TRP A 6 -10.15 -7.46 -6.83
C TRP A 6 -9.03 -7.70 -7.84
N TYR A 7 -9.38 -8.01 -9.08
CA TYR A 7 -8.43 -8.47 -10.10
C TYR A 7 -8.58 -7.65 -11.38
N MET A 8 -7.65 -6.74 -11.63
CA MET A 8 -7.51 -6.10 -12.93
C MET A 8 -6.37 -6.80 -13.68
N PRO A 9 -6.56 -7.25 -14.93
CA PRO A 9 -5.48 -7.86 -15.73
C PRO A 9 -4.19 -7.01 -15.80
N GLN A 10 -4.32 -5.69 -15.69
CA GLN A 10 -3.22 -4.74 -15.65
C GLN A 10 -2.36 -4.86 -14.38
N ASP A 11 -2.91 -5.37 -13.28
CA ASP A 11 -2.16 -5.63 -12.04
C ASP A 11 -1.09 -6.72 -12.24
N GLU A 12 -1.25 -7.56 -13.25
CA GLU A 12 -0.27 -8.59 -13.62
C GLU A 12 0.88 -8.03 -14.46
N LEU A 13 0.64 -6.92 -15.15
CA LEU A 13 1.65 -6.21 -15.95
C LEU A 13 2.55 -5.36 -15.05
N SER A 14 1.97 -4.71 -14.04
CA SER A 14 2.74 -4.08 -12.96
C SER A 14 1.93 -3.95 -11.67
N VAL A 15 2.42 -4.60 -10.62
CA VAL A 15 1.86 -4.51 -9.27
C VAL A 15 2.03 -3.09 -8.73
N HIS A 16 3.15 -2.42 -9.02
CA HIS A 16 3.35 -1.02 -8.62
C HIS A 16 2.29 -0.08 -9.22
N VAL A 17 1.94 -0.26 -10.50
CA VAL A 17 0.86 0.51 -11.15
C VAL A 17 -0.48 0.22 -10.48
N GLY A 18 -0.78 -1.06 -10.22
CA GLY A 18 -2.01 -1.48 -9.54
C GLY A 18 -2.16 -0.91 -8.12
N ILE A 19 -1.06 -0.86 -7.36
CA ILE A 19 -1.00 -0.20 -6.04
C ILE A 19 -1.26 1.31 -6.17
N ASN A 20 -0.56 1.98 -7.08
CA ASN A 20 -0.68 3.43 -7.26
C ASN A 20 -2.08 3.84 -7.70
N HIS A 21 -2.73 3.06 -8.56
CA HIS A 21 -4.10 3.29 -9.00
C HIS A 21 -5.07 3.28 -7.82
N ARG A 22 -5.03 2.24 -6.99
CA ARG A 22 -5.90 2.08 -5.81
C ARG A 22 -5.65 3.14 -4.75
N ILE A 23 -4.40 3.52 -4.51
CA ILE A 23 -4.07 4.67 -3.66
C ILE A 23 -4.74 5.95 -4.21
N GLY A 24 -4.72 6.14 -5.53
CA GLY A 24 -5.42 7.25 -6.19
C GLY A 24 -6.93 7.24 -5.94
N LEU A 25 -7.58 6.08 -5.97
CA LEU A 25 -9.00 5.94 -5.66
C LEU A 25 -9.32 6.33 -4.21
N ILE A 26 -8.51 5.87 -3.24
CA ILE A 26 -8.65 6.26 -1.82
C ILE A 26 -8.57 7.77 -1.64
N TYR A 27 -7.60 8.43 -2.29
CA TYR A 27 -7.50 9.89 -2.22
C TYR A 27 -8.67 10.61 -2.90
N LYS A 28 -9.19 10.09 -4.02
CA LYS A 28 -10.40 10.64 -4.67
C LYS A 28 -11.63 10.55 -3.76
N GLN A 29 -11.70 9.55 -2.91
CA GLN A 29 -12.75 9.38 -1.89
C GLN A 29 -12.51 10.25 -0.63
N GLY A 30 -11.47 11.10 -0.60
CA GLY A 30 -11.15 11.97 0.54
C GLY A 30 -10.55 11.24 1.75
N MET A 31 -10.21 9.96 1.60
CA MET A 31 -9.64 9.12 2.64
C MET A 31 -8.11 9.12 2.62
N VAL A 32 -7.52 8.52 3.65
CA VAL A 32 -6.08 8.32 3.82
C VAL A 32 -5.77 6.83 3.68
N PRO A 33 -4.85 6.41 2.79
CA PRO A 33 -4.48 5.02 2.67
C PRO A 33 -3.77 4.54 3.95
N SER A 34 -4.20 3.41 4.50
CA SER A 34 -3.75 2.88 5.79
C SER A 34 -2.99 1.56 5.67
N LEU A 35 -3.34 0.69 4.73
CA LEU A 35 -2.71 -0.62 4.56
C LEU A 35 -2.81 -1.08 3.11
N ILE A 36 -1.70 -1.58 2.55
CA ILE A 36 -1.70 -2.28 1.27
C ILE A 36 -1.61 -3.78 1.56
N ARG A 37 -2.49 -4.57 0.96
CA ARG A 37 -2.48 -6.02 1.09
C ARG A 37 -2.31 -6.63 -0.29
N LEU A 38 -1.39 -7.59 -0.40
CA LEU A 38 -1.13 -8.34 -1.62
C LEU A 38 -1.48 -9.81 -1.42
N GLY A 39 -2.25 -10.38 -2.34
CA GLY A 39 -2.48 -11.82 -2.42
C GLY A 39 -1.20 -12.57 -2.83
N LYS A 40 -1.25 -13.90 -2.78
CA LYS A 40 -0.08 -14.76 -3.05
C LYS A 40 0.55 -14.50 -4.43
N LYS A 41 -0.27 -14.39 -5.49
CA LYS A 41 0.20 -14.12 -6.86
C LYS A 41 0.86 -12.74 -6.97
N HIS A 42 0.18 -11.71 -6.49
CA HIS A 42 0.66 -10.33 -6.53
C HIS A 42 1.87 -10.08 -5.64
N THR A 43 2.01 -10.80 -4.53
CA THR A 43 3.23 -10.79 -3.71
C THR A 43 4.43 -11.28 -4.51
N ARG A 44 4.27 -12.39 -5.24
CA ARG A 44 5.36 -12.93 -6.07
C ARG A 44 5.74 -11.97 -7.20
N LEU A 45 4.75 -11.39 -7.87
CA LEU A 45 4.97 -10.40 -8.93
C LEU A 45 5.65 -9.14 -8.38
N PHE A 46 5.22 -8.64 -7.23
CA PHE A 46 5.83 -7.50 -6.56
C PHE A 46 7.32 -7.74 -6.28
N TRP A 47 7.67 -8.89 -5.69
CA TRP A 47 9.06 -9.20 -5.40
C TRP A 47 9.90 -9.38 -6.67
N LYS A 48 9.29 -9.91 -7.75
CA LYS A 48 9.91 -9.98 -9.07
C LYS A 48 10.22 -8.59 -9.64
N GLU A 49 9.25 -7.67 -9.60
CA GLU A 49 9.43 -6.27 -10.00
C GLU A 49 10.51 -5.57 -9.15
N CYS A 50 10.60 -5.92 -7.87
CA CYS A 50 11.61 -5.44 -6.94
C CYS A 50 13.03 -5.99 -7.18
N GLY A 51 13.21 -6.86 -8.18
CA GLY A 51 14.49 -7.45 -8.57
C GLY A 51 14.86 -8.74 -7.84
N PHE A 52 13.88 -9.40 -7.20
CA PHE A 52 14.09 -10.68 -6.53
C PHE A 52 13.53 -11.82 -7.37
N THR A 53 14.31 -12.88 -7.54
CA THR A 53 13.89 -14.09 -8.26
C THR A 53 13.06 -15.04 -7.39
N TYR A 54 13.06 -14.85 -6.07
CA TYR A 54 12.43 -15.71 -5.07
C TYR A 54 11.30 -15.01 -4.30
N TYR A 55 10.41 -15.82 -3.69
CA TYR A 55 9.06 -15.43 -3.28
C TYR A 55 8.95 -14.72 -1.91
N ASN A 56 10.04 -14.51 -1.19
CA ASN A 56 10.02 -13.78 0.08
C ASN A 56 11.44 -13.40 0.52
N PRO A 57 11.90 -12.16 0.29
CA PRO A 57 13.15 -11.70 0.87
C PRO A 57 13.07 -11.65 2.39
N ARG A 58 14.22 -11.80 3.04
CA ARG A 58 14.29 -11.71 4.50
C ARG A 58 13.79 -10.32 4.93
N PRO A 59 13.12 -10.20 6.09
CA PRO A 59 12.85 -8.92 6.72
C PRO A 59 14.08 -8.00 6.67
N GLY A 60 13.90 -6.74 6.28
CA GLY A 60 15.01 -5.78 6.17
C GLY A 60 15.83 -5.82 4.89
N THR A 61 15.57 -6.76 3.97
CA THR A 61 16.30 -6.82 2.70
C THR A 61 16.05 -5.54 1.88
N LYS A 62 17.13 -4.88 1.46
CA LYS A 62 17.04 -3.69 0.61
C LYS A 62 16.54 -4.08 -0.78
N ILE A 63 15.47 -3.42 -1.20
CA ILE A 63 14.87 -3.61 -2.52
C ILE A 63 15.80 -3.07 -3.62
N ARG A 64 15.88 -3.75 -4.77
CA ARG A 64 16.74 -3.35 -5.90
C ARG A 64 16.05 -2.34 -6.82
N PHE A 65 14.75 -2.51 -7.05
CA PHE A 65 13.93 -1.66 -7.94
C PHE A 65 12.57 -1.33 -7.31
N GLY A 66 12.00 -0.18 -7.65
CA GLY A 66 10.70 0.24 -7.09
C GLY A 66 10.83 1.01 -5.77
N ASN A 67 9.68 1.27 -5.15
CA ASN A 67 9.56 2.33 -4.15
C ASN A 67 9.44 1.86 -2.70
N ALA A 68 9.14 0.59 -2.44
CA ALA A 68 8.91 0.13 -1.07
C ALA A 68 10.19 0.16 -0.23
N ARG A 69 10.02 0.38 1.08
CA ARG A 69 11.13 0.54 2.04
C ARG A 69 10.84 -0.27 3.29
N TRP A 70 11.87 -0.88 3.85
CA TRP A 70 11.75 -1.53 5.15
C TRP A 70 11.56 -0.47 6.25
N ASN A 71 10.57 -0.66 7.12
CA ASN A 71 10.40 0.10 8.35
C ASN A 71 10.72 -0.83 9.54
N PRO A 72 11.83 -0.59 10.27
CA PRO A 72 12.22 -1.41 11.40
C PRO A 72 11.29 -1.27 12.61
N GLU A 73 10.66 -0.11 12.81
CA GLU A 73 9.77 0.14 13.94
C GLU A 73 8.47 -0.68 13.83
N LEU A 74 7.95 -0.80 12.61
CA LEU A 74 6.74 -1.56 12.30
C LEU A 74 7.03 -3.01 11.88
N ASN A 75 8.31 -3.38 11.77
CA ASN A 75 8.77 -4.69 11.29
C ASN A 75 8.10 -5.11 9.97
N CYS A 76 7.91 -4.18 9.04
CA CYS A 76 7.24 -4.42 7.77
C CYS A 76 7.83 -3.57 6.64
N TYR A 77 7.56 -3.94 5.39
CA TYR A 77 7.78 -3.03 4.27
C TYR A 77 6.64 -2.04 4.17
N CYS A 78 6.97 -0.80 3.82
CA CYS A 78 6.01 0.26 3.60
C CYS A 78 6.20 0.84 2.20
N TYR A 79 5.09 1.21 1.59
CA TYR A 79 5.03 1.86 0.29
C TYR A 79 4.93 3.38 0.48
N PRO A 80 5.91 4.16 -0.01
CA PRO A 80 5.81 5.61 0.07
C PRO A 80 4.73 6.11 -0.89
N SER A 81 3.82 6.90 -0.35
CA SER A 81 2.89 7.72 -1.12
C SER A 81 3.25 9.20 -0.92
N ARG A 82 2.53 10.13 -1.57
CA ARG A 82 2.79 11.57 -1.50
C ARG A 82 2.98 12.10 -0.08
N LYS A 83 2.18 11.62 0.87
CA LYS A 83 2.15 12.12 2.25
C LYS A 83 2.31 11.05 3.33
N TYR A 84 2.08 9.78 2.98
CA TYR A 84 1.98 8.69 3.94
C TYR A 84 2.91 7.56 3.55
N LEU A 85 3.49 6.92 4.57
CA LEU A 85 4.22 5.68 4.43
C LEU A 85 3.24 4.53 4.75
N ILE A 86 2.77 3.83 3.73
CA ILE A 86 1.65 2.90 3.88
C ILE A 86 2.22 1.50 4.14
N PRO A 87 1.97 0.86 5.28
CA PRO A 87 2.44 -0.50 5.54
C PRO A 87 1.90 -1.48 4.48
N MET A 88 2.69 -2.51 4.19
CA MET A 88 2.36 -3.57 3.25
C MET A 88 2.27 -4.91 3.95
N LYS A 89 1.21 -5.65 3.65
CA LYS A 89 1.02 -7.05 4.05
C LYS A 89 1.09 -7.96 2.83
N PHE A 90 2.04 -8.87 2.86
CA PHE A 90 2.28 -9.84 1.79
C PHE A 90 1.58 -11.17 2.06
N ASN A 91 1.34 -11.93 1.00
CA ASN A 91 0.74 -13.27 1.03
C ASN A 91 -0.55 -13.35 1.86
N ASP A 92 -1.40 -12.33 1.79
CA ASP A 92 -2.64 -12.33 2.54
C ASP A 92 -3.61 -13.38 1.94
N PRO A 93 -4.00 -14.42 2.70
CA PRO A 93 -4.78 -15.53 2.18
C PRO A 93 -6.23 -15.16 1.87
N LYS A 94 -6.70 -14.01 2.36
CA LYS A 94 -8.07 -13.56 2.18
C LYS A 94 -8.28 -12.78 0.87
N ILE A 95 -7.21 -12.53 0.10
CA ILE A 95 -7.27 -11.73 -1.12
C ILE A 95 -6.51 -12.43 -2.26
N TYR A 96 -7.08 -12.36 -3.46
CA TYR A 96 -6.42 -12.84 -4.67
C TYR A 96 -5.55 -11.76 -5.33
N GLY A 97 -5.97 -10.50 -5.17
CA GLY A 97 -5.45 -9.32 -5.88
C GLY A 97 -4.60 -8.37 -5.05
N ILE A 98 -4.74 -7.09 -5.38
CA ILE A 98 -4.20 -5.94 -4.65
C ILE A 98 -5.35 -5.24 -3.93
N VAL A 99 -5.17 -4.95 -2.65
CA VAL A 99 -6.13 -4.18 -1.85
C VAL A 99 -5.42 -3.02 -1.19
N VAL A 100 -6.04 -1.85 -1.22
CA VAL A 100 -5.59 -0.68 -0.45
C VAL A 100 -6.72 -0.27 0.45
N GLU A 101 -6.51 -0.40 1.75
CA GLU A 101 -7.45 0.04 2.77
C GLU A 101 -7.26 1.55 2.99
N GLY A 102 -8.36 2.24 3.26
CA GLY A 102 -8.38 3.65 3.57
C GLY A 102 -9.11 3.92 4.87
N VAL A 103 -8.63 4.90 5.63
CA VAL A 103 -9.31 5.43 6.82
C VAL A 103 -9.78 6.85 6.56
N PRO A 104 -10.88 7.29 7.20
CA PRO A 104 -11.27 8.69 7.17
C PRO A 104 -10.13 9.59 7.62
N LYS A 105 -9.97 10.74 6.95
CA LYS A 105 -8.94 11.70 7.32
C LYS A 105 -9.26 12.25 8.72
N PRO A 106 -8.31 12.22 9.68
CA PRO A 106 -8.56 12.79 10.99
C PRO A 106 -8.90 14.28 10.84
N GLU A 107 -9.97 14.72 11.50
CA GLU A 107 -10.32 16.14 11.53
C GLU A 107 -9.13 16.92 12.07
N LYS A 108 -8.75 18.01 11.37
CA LYS A 108 -7.71 18.89 11.88
C LYS A 108 -8.17 19.41 13.26
N PRO A 109 -7.29 19.45 14.28
CA PRO A 109 -7.64 20.11 15.52
C PRO A 109 -8.04 21.56 15.20
N LYS A 110 -9.26 21.96 15.59
CA LYS A 110 -9.72 23.34 15.49
C LYS A 110 -8.74 24.18 16.31
N LYS A 111 -7.93 25.02 15.64
CA LYS A 111 -7.10 26.00 16.34
C LYS A 111 -8.03 26.85 17.20
N SER A 112 -7.94 26.71 18.53
CA SER A 112 -8.57 27.62 19.46
C SER A 112 -8.01 29.01 19.16
N LYS A 113 -8.86 29.93 18.69
CA LYS A 113 -8.52 31.34 18.59
C LYS A 113 -8.07 31.78 19.99
N LYS A 114 -6.76 31.96 20.21
CA LYS A 114 -6.28 32.71 21.37
C LYS A 114 -6.91 34.10 21.26
N LYS A 115 -7.87 34.40 22.13
CA LYS A 115 -8.25 35.78 22.43
C LYS A 115 -7.01 36.41 23.08
N SER A 116 -6.29 37.22 22.31
CA SER A 116 -5.40 38.23 22.86
C SER A 116 -6.28 39.38 23.32
N THR A 117 -6.44 39.47 24.65
CA THR A 117 -6.93 40.65 25.36
C THR A 117 -5.82 41.68 25.40
#